data_AF-A0AAP5M763-F1
#
_entry.id   AF-A0AAP5M763-F1
#
_cell.length_a   1.000
_cell.length_b   1.000
_cell.length_c   1.000
_cell.angle_alpha   90.00
_cell.angle_beta   90.00
_cell.angle_gamma   90.00
#
_symmetry.space_group_name_H-M   'P 1'
#
loop_
_entity.id
_entity.type
_entity.pdbx_description
1 polymer ?
#
loop_
_entity_poly.entity_id
_entity_poly.type
_entity_poly.pdbx_seq_one_letter_code
_entity_poly.pdbx_strand_id
1 'polypeptide(L)'
;MSQENNQSLPIQEIDKLKPVHFADLIRSAQLVFDPAGGVSGRIKPVNWQEEFGIPADVEKNLKALGEEYRYASPHVPIEVVWSKLTPETRIWFIENKDQLWKLEEAFPALDED
;
A
#
# COMPACT_ATOMS: atom_id res chain seq x y z
N MET A 1 -20.71 3.04 23.79
CA MET A 1 -19.36 3.38 24.29
C MET A 1 -18.83 2.13 24.97
N SER A 2 -17.70 1.51 24.60
CA SER A 2 -16.51 2.03 23.91
C SER A 2 -15.87 0.88 23.11
N GLN A 3 -15.45 1.13 21.86
CA GLN A 3 -14.54 0.26 21.11
C GLN A 3 -13.25 1.04 20.86
N GLU A 4 -12.59 1.40 21.95
CA GLU A 4 -11.21 1.89 21.93
C GLU A 4 -10.28 0.67 21.97
N ASN A 5 -10.11 -0.03 20.84
CA ASN A 5 -9.13 -1.11 20.75
C ASN A 5 -8.47 -1.22 19.37
N ASN A 6 -8.44 -0.12 18.61
CA ASN A 6 -7.89 -0.10 17.24
C ASN A 6 -6.63 0.74 17.05
N GLN A 7 -6.00 1.21 18.13
CA GLN A 7 -4.91 2.21 18.05
C GLN A 7 -3.52 1.70 18.44
N SER A 8 -3.38 0.51 19.03
CA SER A 8 -2.14 0.18 19.72
C SER A 8 -1.35 -0.94 19.02
N LEU A 9 -0.91 -0.68 17.79
CA LEU A 9 0.41 -1.22 17.42
C LEU A 9 1.43 -0.45 18.25
N PRO A 10 2.32 -1.10 19.00
CA PRO A 10 3.26 -0.39 19.84
C PRO A 10 4.08 0.56 18.97
N ILE A 11 4.20 1.82 19.39
CA ILE A 11 4.96 2.90 18.72
C ILE A 11 6.37 2.44 18.30
N GLN A 12 6.93 1.45 18.99
CA GLN A 12 8.20 0.78 18.71
C GLN A 12 8.27 0.11 17.32
N GLU A 13 7.15 -0.37 16.78
CA GLU A 13 7.09 -0.96 15.44
C GLU A 13 7.08 0.13 14.36
N ILE A 14 6.50 1.30 14.65
CA ILE A 14 6.54 2.48 13.77
C ILE A 14 7.97 3.03 13.71
N ASP A 15 8.71 2.98 14.81
CA ASP A 15 10.11 3.45 14.87
C ASP A 15 11.04 2.66 13.92
N LYS A 16 10.66 1.42 13.58
CA LYS A 16 11.37 0.59 12.57
C LYS A 16 11.02 0.96 11.13
N LEU A 17 10.00 1.80 10.93
CA LEU A 17 9.57 2.25 9.61
C LEU A 17 10.33 3.51 9.21
N LYS A 18 10.97 3.47 8.05
CA LYS A 18 11.67 4.60 7.44
C LYS A 18 10.75 5.30 6.44
N PRO A 19 10.98 6.59 6.13
CA PRO A 19 10.23 7.29 5.10
C PRO A 19 10.15 6.55 3.76
N VAL A 20 11.22 5.82 3.39
CA VAL A 20 11.25 4.98 2.18
C VAL A 20 10.17 3.89 2.20
N HIS A 21 9.91 3.24 3.33
CA HIS A 21 8.87 2.20 3.40
C HIS A 21 7.48 2.78 3.14
N PHE A 22 7.22 4.01 3.59
CA PHE A 22 5.96 4.70 3.32
C PHE A 22 5.84 5.11 1.85
N ALA A 23 6.94 5.54 1.23
CA ALA A 23 6.97 5.81 -0.19
C ALA A 23 6.65 4.54 -1.01
N ASP A 24 7.27 3.41 -0.65
CA ASP A 24 7.05 2.12 -1.31
C ASP A 24 5.61 1.62 -1.07
N LEU A 25 5.02 1.88 0.11
CA LEU A 25 3.61 1.58 0.40
C LEU A 25 2.68 2.39 -0.50
N ILE A 26 2.95 3.68 -0.70
CA ILE A 26 2.14 4.52 -1.59
C ILE A 26 2.24 4.01 -3.04
N ARG A 27 3.45 3.68 -3.52
CA ARG A 27 3.61 3.09 -4.87
C ARG A 27 2.87 1.77 -5.01
N SER A 28 2.99 0.89 -4.02
CA SER A 28 2.27 -0.39 -3.98
C SER A 28 0.75 -0.18 -3.98
N ALA A 29 0.25 0.78 -3.21
CA ALA A 29 -1.17 1.11 -3.18
C ALA A 29 -1.67 1.63 -4.54
N GLN A 30 -0.89 2.49 -5.20
CA GLN A 30 -1.20 2.98 -6.56
C GLN A 30 -1.27 1.82 -7.57
N LEU A 31 -0.34 0.86 -7.50
CA LEU A 31 -0.37 -0.35 -8.34
C LEU A 31 -1.56 -1.26 -8.04
N VAL A 32 -1.92 -1.41 -6.76
CA VAL A 32 -3.07 -2.21 -6.35
C VAL A 32 -4.38 -1.58 -6.84
N PHE A 33 -4.46 -0.25 -6.85
CA PHE A 33 -5.58 0.51 -7.39
C PHE A 33 -5.65 0.45 -8.93
N ASP A 34 -4.53 0.72 -9.60
CA ASP A 34 -4.42 0.81 -11.05
C ASP A 34 -3.20 0.01 -11.55
N PRO A 35 -3.34 -1.33 -11.68
CA PRO A 35 -2.22 -2.21 -12.06
C PRO A 35 -1.79 -2.01 -13.52
N ALA A 36 -2.56 -1.25 -14.30
CA ALA A 36 -2.24 -0.88 -15.67
C ALA A 36 -1.47 0.45 -15.76
N GLY A 37 -1.19 1.12 -14.63
CA GLY A 37 -0.43 2.36 -14.59
C GLY A 37 -1.14 3.52 -15.31
N GLY A 38 -2.48 3.55 -15.33
CA GLY A 38 -3.23 4.61 -16.00
C GLY A 38 -3.43 4.42 -17.51
N VAL A 39 -2.97 3.30 -18.07
CA VAL A 39 -3.22 2.97 -19.49
C VAL A 39 -4.70 2.67 -19.71
N SER A 40 -5.39 3.65 -20.29
CA SER A 40 -6.83 3.57 -20.59
C SER A 40 -7.15 2.35 -21.45
N GLY A 41 -8.15 1.57 -21.03
CA GLY A 41 -8.65 0.39 -21.76
C GLY A 41 -8.01 -0.95 -21.39
N ARG A 42 -7.07 -0.99 -20.44
CA ARG A 42 -6.51 -2.25 -19.91
C ARG A 42 -6.98 -2.49 -18.48
N ILE A 43 -7.90 -3.43 -18.32
CA ILE A 43 -8.21 -4.01 -17.01
C ILE A 43 -7.34 -5.25 -16.88
N LYS A 44 -6.30 -5.20 -16.03
CA LYS A 44 -5.51 -6.39 -15.67
C LYS A 44 -6.13 -6.98 -14.40
N PRO A 45 -6.91 -8.06 -14.47
CA PRO A 45 -7.33 -8.77 -13.26
C PRO A 45 -6.09 -9.38 -12.61
N VAL A 46 -5.82 -8.99 -11.37
CA VAL A 46 -4.70 -9.50 -10.57
C VAL A 46 -5.30 -10.20 -9.36
N ASN A 47 -4.84 -11.40 -9.05
CA ASN A 47 -5.23 -12.09 -7.83
C ASN A 47 -4.21 -11.78 -6.72
N TRP A 48 -4.40 -10.65 -6.05
CA TRP A 48 -3.47 -10.13 -5.05
C TRP A 48 -3.20 -11.10 -3.89
N GLN A 49 -4.20 -11.92 -3.52
CA GLN A 49 -4.05 -12.93 -2.48
C GLN A 49 -3.16 -14.11 -2.94
N GLU A 50 -3.43 -14.68 -4.11
CA GLU A 50 -2.69 -15.86 -4.59
C GLU A 50 -1.30 -15.50 -5.13
N GLU A 51 -1.15 -14.33 -5.75
CA GLU A 51 0.10 -13.92 -6.40
C GLU A 51 1.06 -13.19 -5.44
N PHE A 52 0.52 -12.42 -4.49
CA PHE A 52 1.32 -11.54 -3.61
C PHE A 52 1.01 -11.72 -2.11
N GLY A 53 0.10 -12.62 -1.73
CA GLY A 53 -0.25 -12.85 -0.34
C GLY A 53 -0.97 -11.68 0.33
N ILE A 54 -1.62 -10.80 -0.43
CA ILE A 54 -2.33 -9.63 0.09
C ILE A 54 -3.77 -10.03 0.47
N PRO A 55 -4.13 -9.97 1.76
CA PRO A 55 -5.50 -10.25 2.21
C PRO A 55 -6.53 -9.30 1.61
N ALA A 56 -7.76 -9.77 1.40
CA ALA A 56 -8.83 -8.96 0.80
C ALA A 56 -9.11 -7.64 1.54
N ASP A 57 -9.06 -7.64 2.88
CA ASP A 57 -9.24 -6.41 3.69
C ASP A 57 -8.08 -5.42 3.50
N VAL A 58 -6.85 -5.94 3.36
CA VAL A 58 -5.66 -5.14 3.06
C VAL A 58 -5.73 -4.59 1.65
N GLU A 59 -6.06 -5.43 0.66
CA GLU A 59 -6.26 -5.03 -0.74
C GLU A 59 -7.28 -3.89 -0.84
N LYS A 60 -8.41 -4.02 -0.15
CA LYS A 60 -9.45 -2.98 -0.13
C LYS A 60 -8.94 -1.66 0.42
N ASN A 61 -8.17 -1.68 1.52
CA ASN A 61 -7.59 -0.46 2.08
C ASN A 61 -6.51 0.13 1.18
N LEU A 62 -5.65 -0.71 0.57
CA LEU A 62 -4.63 -0.30 -0.40
C LEU A 62 -5.26 0.32 -1.65
N LYS A 63 -6.37 -0.22 -2.17
CA LYS A 63 -7.11 0.38 -3.29
C LYS A 63 -7.60 1.78 -2.96
N ALA A 64 -8.21 1.96 -1.78
CA ALA A 64 -8.67 3.28 -1.34
C ALA A 64 -7.51 4.27 -1.16
N LEU A 65 -6.39 3.81 -0.60
CA LEU A 65 -5.19 4.61 -0.43
C LEU A 65 -4.56 5.00 -1.78
N GLY A 66 -4.48 4.04 -2.71
CA GLY A 66 -3.94 4.22 -4.05
C GLY A 66 -4.79 5.15 -4.92
N GLU A 67 -6.12 5.09 -4.78
CA GLU A 67 -7.04 6.03 -5.42
C GLU A 67 -6.81 7.45 -4.90
N GLU A 68 -6.75 7.62 -3.58
CA GLU A 68 -6.56 8.94 -2.95
C GLU A 68 -5.22 9.57 -3.34
N TYR A 69 -4.15 8.75 -3.39
CA TYR A 69 -2.81 9.20 -3.71
C TYR A 69 -2.42 8.94 -5.17
N ARG A 70 -3.38 8.69 -6.07
CA ARG A 70 -3.12 8.26 -7.45
C ARG A 70 -2.09 9.11 -8.19
N TYR A 71 -2.12 10.43 -7.98
CA TYR A 71 -1.23 11.40 -8.63
C TYR A 71 -0.27 12.07 -7.64
N ALA A 72 -0.23 11.59 -6.40
CA ALA A 72 0.61 12.17 -5.36
C ALA A 72 2.05 11.68 -5.49
N SER A 73 3.00 12.57 -5.19
CA SER A 73 4.37 12.17 -4.89
C SER A 73 4.35 11.23 -3.67
N PRO A 74 5.15 10.16 -3.66
CA PRO A 74 5.18 9.19 -2.56
C PRO A 74 5.75 9.78 -1.24
N HIS A 75 6.16 11.04 -1.25
CA HIS A 75 6.65 11.80 -0.08
C HIS A 75 5.50 12.42 0.75
N VAL A 76 4.42 11.68 0.95
CA VAL A 76 3.31 12.09 1.81
C VAL A 76 3.76 12.03 3.27
N PRO A 77 3.34 12.96 4.14
CA PRO A 77 3.66 12.91 5.56
C PRO A 77 3.26 11.56 6.20
N ILE A 78 4.19 10.94 6.93
CA ILE A 78 4.04 9.60 7.51
C ILE A 78 2.78 9.48 8.37
N GLU A 79 2.52 10.46 9.22
CA GLU A 79 1.36 10.47 10.13
C GLU A 79 0.04 10.43 9.37
N VAL A 80 -0.01 11.11 8.22
CA VAL A 80 -1.20 11.16 7.35
C VAL A 80 -1.44 9.80 6.70
N VAL A 81 -0.38 9.17 6.16
CA VAL A 81 -0.49 7.81 5.57
C VAL A 81 -0.88 6.81 6.65
N TRP A 82 -0.19 6.82 7.79
CA TRP A 82 -0.43 5.89 8.89
C TRP A 82 -1.87 5.97 9.42
N SER A 83 -2.43 7.18 9.54
CA SER A 83 -3.81 7.40 9.98
C SER A 83 -4.86 6.81 9.04
N LYS A 84 -4.52 6.57 7.76
CA LYS A 84 -5.45 6.03 6.75
C LYS A 84 -5.42 4.51 6.65
N LEU A 85 -4.45 3.88 7.29
CA LEU A 85 -4.33 2.42 7.31
C LEU A 85 -5.25 1.82 8.37
N THR A 86 -5.97 0.77 8.00
CA THR A 86 -6.66 -0.10 8.95
C THR A 86 -5.64 -0.88 9.78
N PRO A 87 -6.02 -1.40 10.97
CA PRO A 87 -5.12 -2.22 11.78
C PRO A 87 -4.53 -3.40 11.01
N GLU A 88 -5.34 -4.09 10.22
CA GLU A 88 -4.94 -5.24 9.39
C GLU A 88 -3.87 -4.82 8.39
N THR A 89 -4.08 -3.67 7.72
CA THR A 89 -3.12 -3.13 6.75
C THR A 89 -1.84 -2.67 7.41
N ARG A 90 -1.89 -2.13 8.63
CA ARG A 90 -0.69 -1.75 9.39
C ARG A 90 0.15 -2.96 9.78
N ILE A 91 -0.50 -4.03 10.29
CA ILE A 91 0.17 -5.29 10.63
C ILE A 91 0.85 -5.85 9.38
N TRP A 92 0.07 -6.00 8.30
CA TRP A 92 0.58 -6.49 7.02
C TRP A 92 1.73 -5.64 6.50
N PHE A 93 1.63 -4.31 6.57
CA PHE A 93 2.68 -3.40 6.10
C PHE A 93 3.98 -3.59 6.89
N ILE A 94 3.93 -3.71 8.22
CA ILE A 94 5.13 -3.92 9.03
C ILE A 94 5.84 -5.24 8.65
N GLU A 95 5.06 -6.30 8.42
CA GLU A 95 5.56 -7.63 8.03
C GLU A 95 6.15 -7.64 6.61
N ASN A 96 5.62 -6.81 5.70
CA ASN A 96 5.96 -6.85 4.27
C ASN A 96 6.73 -5.64 3.74
N LYS A 97 7.02 -4.62 4.57
CA LYS A 97 7.70 -3.37 4.16
C LYS A 97 8.97 -3.56 3.32
N ASP A 98 9.75 -4.60 3.62
CA ASP A 98 11.02 -4.90 2.95
C ASP A 98 10.84 -5.65 1.62
N GLN A 99 9.59 -5.97 1.25
CA GLN A 99 9.22 -6.76 0.07
C GLN A 99 8.27 -6.02 -0.89
N LEU A 100 7.88 -4.79 -0.58
CA LEU A 100 6.96 -4.00 -1.40
C LEU A 100 7.48 -3.75 -2.82
N TRP A 101 8.81 -3.68 -2.99
CA TRP A 101 9.47 -3.58 -4.30
C TRP A 101 9.10 -4.72 -5.26
N LYS A 102 8.72 -5.91 -4.76
CA LYS A 102 8.28 -7.04 -5.61
C LYS A 102 6.98 -6.73 -6.37
N LEU A 103 6.12 -5.88 -5.81
CA LEU A 103 4.96 -5.39 -6.56
C LEU A 103 5.42 -4.52 -7.72
N GLU A 104 6.38 -3.63 -7.50
CA GLU A 104 6.90 -2.76 -8.56
C GLU A 104 7.56 -3.57 -9.70
N GLU A 105 8.26 -4.65 -9.39
CA GLU A 105 8.83 -5.56 -10.41
C GLU A 105 7.77 -6.27 -11.25
N ALA A 106 6.63 -6.64 -10.65
CA ALA A 106 5.56 -7.35 -11.36
C ALA A 106 4.71 -6.42 -12.23
N PHE A 107 4.78 -5.11 -11.97
CA PHE A 107 4.08 -4.05 -12.68
C PHE A 107 5.06 -2.95 -13.08
N PRO A 108 6.08 -3.27 -13.90
CA PRO A 108 7.08 -2.28 -14.30
C PRO A 108 6.37 -1.13 -15.00
N ALA A 109 6.77 0.11 -14.66
CA ALA A 109 6.32 1.29 -15.38
C ALA A 109 6.59 1.09 -16.87
N LEU A 110 5.53 1.20 -17.68
CA LEU A 110 5.63 1.15 -19.14
C LEU A 110 6.17 2.52 -19.63
N ASP A 111 7.46 2.78 -19.42
CA ASP A 111 8.23 3.88 -20.03
C ASP A 111 9.70 3.41 -20.06
N GLU A 112 10.47 3.38 -21.15
CA GLU A 112 10.34 3.87 -22.53
C GLU A 112 11.11 2.88 -23.43
N ASP A 113 10.53 2.45 -24.56
CA ASP A 113 11.30 2.04 -25.76
C ASP A 113 10.97 3.04 -26.88
#